data_AF-A0A447IKM7-F1
#
_entry.id   AF-A0A447IKM7-F1
#
_cell.length_a   1.000
_cell.length_b   1.000
_cell.length_c   1.000
_cell.angle_alpha   90.00
_cell.angle_beta   90.00
_cell.angle_gamma   90.00
#
_symmetry.space_group_name_H-M   'P 1'
#
loop_
_entity.id
_entity.type
_entity.pdbx_description
1 polymer ?
#
loop_
_entity_poly.entity_id
_entity_poly.type
_entity_poly.pdbx_seq_one_letter_code
_entity_poly.pdbx_strand_id
1 'polypeptide(L)'
;MQIDDETLMALADGELDGAEAARVQAAIADDPEAQTRLRRFTETRARLRALSAAPAGQSSDDDLIARIRTASIPAQAPVAPAPATPAGAANRNRAPWAAIAAGLTAALVGLGWWQMGGAPAGLEQAEIAALDSLPSGEAAMLDDGRDLTMIASYRTAEGMFCREYETAQDARVTVSVACRDDGGWQRQFASVMTATDGYVPASGDIAALEDWLARTGAGDPLTPEDEAAALSE
;
A
#
# COMPACT_ATOMS: atom_id res chain seq x y z
N MET A 1 36.40 9.14 -27.41
CA MET A 1 35.76 9.57 -26.15
C MET A 1 34.78 8.49 -25.79
N GLN A 2 34.91 7.85 -24.63
CA GLN A 2 33.97 6.80 -24.24
C GLN A 2 32.77 7.46 -23.57
N ILE A 3 31.58 7.35 -24.16
CA ILE A 3 30.33 7.78 -23.54
C ILE A 3 29.86 6.65 -22.63
N ASP A 4 29.56 6.99 -21.39
CA ASP A 4 29.02 6.05 -20.40
C ASP A 4 27.55 5.70 -20.69
N ASP A 5 27.09 4.62 -20.06
CA ASP A 5 25.73 4.13 -20.28
C ASP A 5 24.69 5.08 -19.68
N GLU A 6 25.01 5.83 -18.62
CA GLU A 6 24.12 6.83 -18.02
C GLU A 6 23.76 7.92 -19.03
N THR A 7 24.75 8.49 -19.71
CA THR A 7 24.54 9.50 -20.74
C THR A 7 23.78 8.95 -21.94
N LEU A 8 24.05 7.69 -22.34
CA LEU A 8 23.30 7.04 -23.44
C LEU A 8 21.84 6.74 -23.06
N MET A 9 21.57 6.37 -21.81
CA MET A 9 20.21 6.18 -21.29
C MET A 9 19.47 7.53 -21.21
N ALA A 10 20.11 8.58 -20.67
CA ALA A 10 19.55 9.92 -20.64
C ALA A 10 19.22 10.43 -22.06
N LEU A 11 20.09 10.17 -23.05
CA LEU A 11 19.79 10.45 -24.45
C LEU A 11 18.60 9.63 -24.98
N ALA A 12 18.52 8.34 -24.64
CA ALA A 12 17.43 7.45 -25.06
C ALA A 12 16.07 7.87 -24.47
N ASP A 13 16.06 8.38 -23.24
CA ASP A 13 14.87 8.82 -22.53
C ASP A 13 14.45 10.26 -22.89
N GLY A 14 15.37 11.04 -23.46
CA GLY A 14 15.15 12.44 -23.86
C GLY A 14 15.43 13.44 -22.74
N GLU A 15 16.21 13.05 -21.74
CA GLU A 15 16.50 13.82 -20.52
C GLU A 15 17.71 14.75 -20.67
N LEU A 16 18.47 14.64 -21.77
CA LEU A 16 19.55 15.57 -22.07
C LEU A 16 18.99 16.88 -22.66
N ASP A 17 19.58 18.01 -22.29
CA ASP A 17 19.25 19.28 -22.92
C ASP A 17 19.63 19.28 -24.42
N GLY A 18 19.05 20.19 -25.20
CA GLY A 18 19.21 20.17 -26.66
C GLY A 18 20.66 20.34 -27.13
N ALA A 19 21.50 21.07 -26.41
CA ALA A 19 22.90 21.28 -26.77
C ALA A 19 23.74 20.04 -26.41
N GLU A 20 23.48 19.46 -25.24
CA GLU A 20 24.13 18.24 -24.78
C GLU A 20 23.73 17.04 -25.62
N ALA A 21 22.45 16.86 -25.93
CA ALA A 21 21.97 15.81 -26.81
C ALA A 21 22.64 15.86 -28.19
N ALA A 22 22.74 17.04 -28.80
CA ALA A 22 23.41 17.21 -30.09
C ALA A 22 24.91 16.88 -30.01
N ARG A 23 25.58 17.27 -28.93
CA ARG A 23 26.99 16.95 -28.68
C ARG A 23 27.21 15.44 -28.51
N VAL A 24 26.36 14.77 -27.73
CA VAL A 24 26.43 13.31 -27.52
C VAL A 24 26.12 12.57 -28.82
N GLN A 25 25.10 12.99 -29.58
CA GLN A 25 24.77 12.43 -30.89
C GLN A 25 25.93 12.56 -31.90
N ALA A 26 26.58 13.71 -31.95
CA ALA A 26 27.76 13.90 -32.80
C ALA A 26 28.92 12.99 -32.37
N ALA A 27 29.12 12.82 -31.06
CA ALA A 27 30.18 11.98 -30.53
C ALA A 27 29.97 10.48 -30.77
N ILE A 28 28.73 9.99 -30.80
CA ILE A 28 28.43 8.57 -31.09
C ILE A 28 28.39 8.26 -32.59
N ALA A 29 28.37 9.27 -33.47
CA ALA A 29 28.20 9.07 -34.91
C ALA A 29 29.27 8.13 -35.50
N ASP A 30 30.50 8.21 -34.98
CA ASP A 30 31.63 7.37 -35.38
C ASP A 30 31.95 6.24 -34.39
N ASP A 31 31.06 5.96 -33.43
CA ASP A 31 31.21 4.89 -32.43
C ASP A 31 30.10 3.82 -32.58
N PRO A 32 30.37 2.71 -33.31
CA PRO A 32 29.40 1.64 -33.53
C PRO A 32 28.97 0.91 -32.24
N GLU A 33 29.84 0.88 -31.22
CA GLU A 33 29.54 0.23 -29.95
C GLU A 33 28.55 1.08 -29.13
N ALA A 34 28.77 2.39 -29.06
CA ALA A 34 27.83 3.32 -28.45
C ALA A 34 26.47 3.32 -29.18
N GLN A 35 26.47 3.28 -30.52
CA GLN A 35 25.22 3.16 -31.31
C GLN A 35 24.45 1.88 -30.99
N THR A 36 25.15 0.76 -30.80
CA THR A 36 24.51 -0.52 -30.44
C THR A 36 23.89 -0.46 -29.04
N ARG A 37 24.57 0.16 -28.08
CA ARG A 37 24.05 0.36 -26.72
C ARG A 37 22.82 1.29 -26.71
N LEU A 38 22.90 2.43 -27.39
CA LEU A 38 21.77 3.37 -27.54
C LEU A 38 20.54 2.70 -28.18
N ARG A 39 20.76 1.87 -29.21
CA ARG A 39 19.67 1.10 -29.84
C ARG A 39 18.98 0.16 -28.84
N ARG A 40 19.73 -0.50 -27.96
CA ARG A 40 19.16 -1.38 -26.92
C ARG A 40 18.25 -0.62 -25.95
N PHE A 41 18.68 0.57 -25.52
CA PHE A 41 17.89 1.40 -24.60
C PHE A 41 16.60 1.91 -25.27
N THR A 42 16.72 2.43 -26.50
CA THR A 42 15.57 2.93 -27.26
C THR A 42 14.57 1.82 -27.62
N GLU A 43 15.03 0.62 -28.01
CA GLU A 43 14.15 -0.53 -28.26
C GLU A 43 13.42 -0.99 -27.01
N THR A 44 14.09 -1.06 -25.85
CA THR A 44 13.48 -1.43 -24.56
C THR A 44 12.38 -0.43 -24.18
N ARG A 45 12.68 0.87 -24.27
CA ARG A 45 11.71 1.95 -24.03
C ARG A 45 10.48 1.85 -24.93
N ALA A 46 10.69 1.59 -26.23
CA ALA A 46 9.59 1.43 -27.19
C ALA A 46 8.68 0.24 -26.85
N ARG A 47 9.25 -0.90 -26.41
CA ARG A 47 8.48 -2.07 -25.98
C ARG A 47 7.67 -1.78 -24.71
N LEU A 48 8.27 -1.14 -23.70
CA LEU A 48 7.57 -0.77 -22.47
C LEU A 48 6.41 0.19 -22.76
N ARG A 49 6.62 1.21 -23.61
CA ARG A 49 5.55 2.12 -24.04
C ARG A 49 4.41 1.41 -24.77
N ALA A 50 4.72 0.40 -25.58
CA ALA A 50 3.70 -0.38 -26.27
C ALA A 50 2.85 -1.20 -25.29
N LEU A 51 3.46 -1.73 -24.23
CA LEU A 51 2.74 -2.44 -23.17
C LEU A 51 1.85 -1.50 -22.36
N SER A 52 2.34 -0.30 -22.02
CA SER A 52 1.56 0.69 -21.27
C SER A 52 0.43 1.34 -22.08
N ALA A 53 0.54 1.33 -23.42
CA ALA A 53 -0.50 1.83 -24.32
C ALA A 53 -1.62 0.81 -24.57
N ALA A 54 -1.47 -0.45 -24.12
CA ALA A 54 -2.57 -1.39 -24.10
C ALA A 54 -3.69 -0.83 -23.18
N PRO A 55 -4.97 -0.91 -23.58
CA PRO A 55 -6.06 -0.26 -22.88
C PRO A 55 -6.40 -1.01 -21.58
N ALA A 56 -5.55 -0.88 -20.55
CA ALA A 56 -5.91 -1.16 -19.18
C ALA A 56 -6.40 0.16 -18.57
N GLY A 57 -7.72 0.35 -18.57
CA GLY A 57 -8.43 1.39 -17.81
C GLY A 57 -7.70 2.71 -17.56
N GLN A 58 -7.26 3.39 -18.62
CA GLN A 58 -6.64 4.72 -18.47
C GLN A 58 -7.68 5.67 -17.87
N SER A 59 -7.46 6.11 -16.63
CA SER A 59 -8.20 7.22 -16.05
C SER A 59 -7.98 8.44 -16.94
N SER A 60 -9.05 9.18 -17.23
CA SER A 60 -8.91 10.44 -17.95
C SER A 60 -8.05 11.41 -17.15
N ASP A 61 -7.33 12.32 -17.83
CA ASP A 61 -6.56 13.37 -17.17
C ASP A 61 -7.40 14.15 -16.13
N ASP A 62 -8.69 14.38 -16.41
CA ASP A 62 -9.62 15.03 -15.49
C ASP A 62 -9.87 14.23 -14.22
N ASP A 63 -10.00 12.90 -14.33
CA ASP A 63 -10.17 11.99 -13.18
C ASP A 63 -8.90 11.97 -12.32
N LEU A 64 -7.73 11.92 -12.96
CA LEU A 64 -6.45 11.98 -12.25
C LEU A 64 -6.25 13.34 -11.54
N ILE A 65 -6.55 14.45 -12.22
CA ILE A 65 -6.47 15.80 -11.64
C ILE A 65 -7.42 15.94 -10.45
N ALA A 66 -8.64 15.38 -10.56
CA ALA A 66 -9.61 15.40 -9.46
C ALA A 66 -9.07 14.64 -8.24
N ARG A 67 -8.55 13.42 -8.43
CA ARG A 67 -7.94 12.62 -7.35
C ARG A 67 -6.77 13.32 -6.68
N ILE A 68 -5.85 13.89 -7.47
CA ILE A 68 -4.71 14.65 -6.92
C ILE A 68 -5.19 15.84 -6.09
N ARG A 69 -6.19 16.60 -6.58
CA ARG A 69 -6.74 17.73 -5.82
C ARG A 69 -7.37 17.29 -4.51
N THR A 70 -8.11 16.18 -4.51
CA THR A 70 -8.69 15.62 -3.28
C THR A 70 -7.61 15.22 -2.29
N ALA A 71 -6.54 14.55 -2.73
CA ALA A 71 -5.42 14.13 -1.88
C ALA A 71 -4.53 15.30 -1.40
N SER A 72 -4.44 16.40 -2.17
CA SER A 72 -3.56 17.54 -1.87
C SER A 72 -4.20 18.60 -0.95
N ILE A 73 -5.49 18.46 -0.63
CA ILE A 73 -6.17 19.35 0.31
C ILE A 73 -6.02 18.71 1.70
N PRO A 74 -5.18 19.25 2.61
CA PRO A 74 -5.32 18.91 4.01
C PRO A 74 -6.72 19.36 4.42
N ALA A 75 -7.59 18.41 4.76
CA ALA A 75 -8.89 18.71 5.33
C ALA A 75 -8.68 19.35 6.71
N GLN A 76 -8.36 20.65 6.73
CA GLN A 76 -8.56 21.48 7.91
C GLN A 76 -10.07 21.68 8.05
N ALA A 77 -10.75 20.64 8.54
CA ALA A 77 -12.08 20.83 9.09
C ALA A 77 -11.93 21.74 10.32
N PRO A 78 -12.67 22.85 10.41
CA PRO A 78 -12.69 23.65 11.63
C PRO A 78 -13.21 22.78 12.77
N VAL A 79 -12.36 22.51 13.76
CA VAL A 79 -12.73 21.82 14.99
C VAL A 79 -13.78 22.66 15.71
N ALA A 80 -15.05 22.28 15.56
CA ALA A 80 -16.11 22.76 16.42
C ALA A 80 -15.89 22.15 17.82
N PRO A 81 -15.90 22.94 18.90
CA PRO A 81 -15.73 22.40 20.24
C PRO A 81 -16.93 21.50 20.59
N ALA A 82 -16.67 20.21 20.80
CA ALA A 82 -17.66 19.27 21.30
C ALA A 82 -18.08 19.66 22.74
N PRO A 83 -19.37 19.64 23.08
CA PRO A 83 -19.81 19.90 24.45
C PRO A 83 -19.37 18.78 25.38
N ALA A 84 -18.75 19.15 26.50
CA ALA A 84 -18.30 18.22 27.54
C ALA A 84 -19.49 17.47 28.17
N THR A 85 -19.59 16.17 27.92
CA THR A 85 -20.45 15.27 28.70
C THR A 85 -19.68 14.77 29.93
N PRO A 86 -20.26 14.82 31.15
CA PRO A 86 -19.59 14.33 32.34
C PRO A 86 -19.44 12.80 32.30
N ALA A 87 -18.20 12.33 32.52
CA ALA A 87 -17.88 10.91 32.63
C ALA A 87 -18.57 10.28 33.84
N GLY A 88 -19.59 9.45 33.59
CA GLY A 88 -20.16 8.56 34.59
C GLY A 88 -19.25 7.34 34.79
N ALA A 89 -18.74 7.16 36.00
CA ALA A 89 -18.00 5.96 36.37
C ALA A 89 -18.91 4.72 36.32
N ALA A 90 -18.70 3.84 35.34
CA ALA A 90 -19.40 2.57 35.23
C ALA A 90 -18.50 1.40 35.67
N ASN A 91 -18.19 1.35 36.97
CA ASN A 91 -17.84 0.09 37.61
C ASN A 91 -19.13 -0.61 38.03
N ARG A 92 -19.51 -1.68 37.34
CA ARG A 92 -20.44 -2.67 37.90
C ARG A 92 -20.13 -4.06 37.39
N ASN A 93 -19.00 -4.58 37.87
CA ASN A 93 -18.78 -6.00 37.94
C ASN A 93 -19.78 -6.62 38.96
N ARG A 94 -20.71 -7.45 38.48
CA ARG A 94 -21.51 -8.40 39.27
C ARG A 94 -21.61 -9.71 38.48
N ALA A 95 -20.71 -10.62 38.81
CA ALA A 95 -20.61 -12.00 38.31
C ALA A 95 -21.73 -12.91 38.89
N PRO A 96 -21.71 -14.28 38.83
CA PRO A 96 -20.89 -15.22 38.04
C PRO A 96 -21.65 -16.50 37.52
N TRP A 97 -20.92 -17.43 36.85
CA TRP A 97 -21.22 -18.85 36.50
C TRP A 97 -22.31 -19.20 35.46
N ALA A 98 -21.90 -19.55 34.24
CA ALA A 98 -22.25 -20.81 33.55
C ALA A 98 -21.70 -20.83 32.09
N ALA A 99 -20.54 -21.47 31.88
CA ALA A 99 -20.17 -22.18 30.63
C ALA A 99 -18.70 -22.67 30.71
N ILE A 100 -18.38 -23.50 31.71
CA ILE A 100 -17.15 -24.30 31.70
C ILE A 100 -17.49 -25.59 30.96
N ALA A 101 -17.25 -25.63 29.64
CA ALA A 101 -17.12 -26.87 28.86
C ALA A 101 -16.65 -26.67 27.39
N ALA A 102 -16.63 -25.45 26.84
CA ALA A 102 -16.22 -25.21 25.44
C ALA A 102 -14.85 -24.49 25.29
N GLY A 103 -14.12 -24.26 26.39
CA GLY A 103 -12.90 -23.44 26.39
C GLY A 103 -11.57 -24.20 26.22
N LEU A 104 -11.58 -25.53 26.22
CA LEU A 104 -10.33 -26.31 26.26
C LEU A 104 -9.76 -26.66 24.88
N THR A 105 -10.54 -26.56 23.79
CA THR A 105 -10.03 -26.79 22.43
C THR A 105 -9.53 -25.50 21.76
N ALA A 106 -10.18 -24.36 21.99
CA ALA A 106 -9.72 -23.06 21.47
C ALA A 106 -8.40 -22.58 22.11
N ALA A 107 -8.15 -22.95 23.38
CA ALA A 107 -6.93 -22.57 24.08
C ALA A 107 -5.68 -23.30 23.54
N LEU A 108 -5.81 -24.52 23.03
CA LEU A 108 -4.64 -25.30 22.58
C LEU A 108 -4.16 -24.93 21.16
N VAL A 109 -5.02 -24.36 20.32
CA VAL A 109 -4.61 -23.82 19.01
C VAL A 109 -4.07 -22.39 19.14
N GLY A 110 -4.67 -21.55 19.99
CA GLY A 110 -4.20 -20.17 20.22
C GLY A 110 -2.83 -20.07 20.92
N LEU A 111 -2.52 -21.00 21.83
CA LEU A 111 -1.23 -21.01 22.54
C LEU A 111 -0.05 -21.47 21.67
N GLY A 112 -0.30 -22.20 20.59
CA GLY A 112 0.74 -22.63 19.65
C GLY A 112 1.28 -21.48 18.80
N TRP A 113 0.44 -20.51 18.44
CA TRP A 113 0.81 -19.38 17.60
C TRP A 113 1.47 -18.23 18.39
N TRP A 114 1.12 -18.08 19.67
CA TRP A 114 1.64 -17.01 20.54
C TRP A 114 3.15 -17.13 20.87
N GLN A 115 3.75 -18.32 20.70
CA GLN A 115 5.18 -18.58 20.97
C GLN A 115 6.12 -18.24 19.81
N MET A 116 5.63 -17.79 18.66
CA MET A 116 6.45 -17.32 17.54
C MET A 116 6.15 -15.85 17.23
N GLY A 117 6.62 -14.95 18.10
CA GLY A 117 6.85 -13.54 17.77
C GLY A 117 5.61 -12.68 17.54
N GLY A 118 4.92 -12.32 18.63
CA GLY A 118 3.99 -11.17 18.68
C GLY A 118 2.74 -11.31 17.83
N ALA A 119 1.59 -11.61 18.46
CA ALA A 119 0.31 -11.45 17.77
C ALA A 119 0.19 -10.00 17.29
N PRO A 120 -0.15 -9.74 16.01
CA PRO A 120 -0.52 -8.40 15.59
C PRO A 120 -1.65 -7.93 16.50
N ALA A 121 -1.55 -6.69 17.01
CA ALA A 121 -2.61 -6.10 17.80
C ALA A 121 -3.94 -6.22 17.03
N GLY A 122 -5.07 -6.32 17.74
CA GLY A 122 -6.39 -6.36 17.09
C GLY A 122 -6.60 -5.14 16.19
N LEU A 123 -7.46 -5.29 15.19
CA LEU A 123 -7.92 -4.17 14.37
C LEU A 123 -8.85 -3.29 15.19
N GLU A 124 -8.67 -1.98 15.09
CA GLU A 124 -9.59 -1.02 15.69
C GLU A 124 -10.83 -0.84 14.82
N GLN A 125 -11.96 -0.42 15.42
CA GLN A 125 -13.23 -0.31 14.71
C GLN A 125 -13.18 0.64 13.50
N ALA A 126 -12.39 1.72 13.58
CA ALA A 126 -12.19 2.66 12.48
C ALA A 126 -11.42 2.01 11.31
N GLU A 127 -10.44 1.16 11.60
CA GLU A 127 -9.72 0.40 10.56
C GLU A 127 -10.64 -0.63 9.89
N ILE A 128 -11.46 -1.33 10.68
CA ILE A 128 -12.45 -2.30 10.16
C ILE A 128 -13.42 -1.61 9.19
N ALA A 129 -13.95 -0.43 9.55
CA ALA A 129 -14.86 0.31 8.68
C ALA A 129 -14.21 0.75 7.35
N ALA A 130 -12.94 1.12 7.38
CA ALA A 130 -12.17 1.43 6.17
C ALA A 130 -11.92 0.15 5.34
N LEU A 131 -11.55 -0.95 5.98
CA LEU A 131 -11.37 -2.26 5.33
C LEU A 131 -12.66 -2.79 4.67
N ASP A 132 -13.83 -2.40 5.17
CA ASP A 132 -15.12 -2.80 4.58
C ASP A 132 -15.52 -1.98 3.34
N SER A 133 -14.99 -0.76 3.15
CA SER A 133 -15.62 0.19 2.22
C SER A 133 -14.69 1.11 1.43
N LEU A 134 -13.50 1.43 1.95
CA LEU A 134 -12.57 2.35 1.27
C LEU A 134 -11.95 1.63 0.06
N PRO A 135 -12.08 2.10 -1.20
CA PRO A 135 -11.49 1.44 -2.36
C PRO A 135 -9.94 1.46 -2.34
N SER A 136 -9.30 0.50 -3.01
CA SER A 136 -7.85 0.55 -3.21
C SER A 136 -7.42 1.81 -3.98
N GLY A 137 -6.32 2.42 -3.55
CA GLY A 137 -5.81 3.68 -4.07
C GLY A 137 -6.45 4.93 -3.47
N GLU A 138 -7.41 4.80 -2.54
CA GLU A 138 -8.00 5.91 -1.80
C GLU A 138 -7.46 6.03 -0.38
N ALA A 139 -7.61 7.23 0.19
CA ALA A 139 -7.21 7.54 1.56
C ALA A 139 -8.36 8.20 2.33
N ALA A 140 -8.41 7.93 3.64
CA ALA A 140 -9.39 8.50 4.56
C ALA A 140 -8.74 8.78 5.92
N MET A 141 -9.20 9.85 6.59
CA MET A 141 -8.81 10.11 7.98
C MET A 141 -9.74 9.30 8.91
N LEU A 142 -9.15 8.52 9.81
CA LEU A 142 -9.86 7.74 10.82
C LEU A 142 -10.33 8.62 11.98
N ASP A 143 -11.33 8.16 12.73
CA ASP A 143 -11.92 8.89 13.87
C ASP A 143 -10.93 9.15 15.01
N ASP A 144 -9.83 8.38 15.07
CA ASP A 144 -8.74 8.54 16.04
C ASP A 144 -7.63 9.48 15.56
N GLY A 145 -7.78 10.09 14.38
CA GLY A 145 -6.87 11.06 13.79
C GLY A 145 -5.70 10.46 13.01
N ARG A 146 -5.68 9.15 12.77
CA ARG A 146 -4.72 8.52 11.85
C ARG A 146 -5.19 8.71 10.40
N ASP A 147 -4.26 8.96 9.48
CA ASP A 147 -4.55 8.86 8.05
C ASP A 147 -4.42 7.39 7.63
N LEU A 148 -5.41 6.84 6.95
CA LEU A 148 -5.38 5.50 6.38
C LEU A 148 -5.38 5.58 4.85
N THR A 149 -4.42 4.92 4.21
CA THR A 149 -4.38 4.76 2.75
C THR A 149 -4.56 3.28 2.42
N MET A 150 -5.57 2.96 1.61
CA MET A 150 -5.76 1.61 1.08
C MET A 150 -4.88 1.43 -0.14
N ILE A 151 -3.97 0.45 -0.12
CA ILE A 151 -2.99 0.26 -1.19
C ILE A 151 -3.54 -0.68 -2.25
N ALA A 152 -3.88 -1.90 -1.85
CA ALA A 152 -4.31 -2.94 -2.77
C ALA A 152 -5.18 -3.98 -2.05
N SER A 153 -6.05 -4.62 -2.82
CA SER A 153 -6.74 -5.84 -2.41
C SER A 153 -6.31 -7.00 -3.29
N TYR A 154 -6.21 -8.20 -2.72
CA TYR A 154 -5.84 -9.44 -3.43
C TYR A 154 -6.47 -10.66 -2.77
N ARG A 155 -6.34 -11.81 -3.43
CA ARG A 155 -6.68 -13.11 -2.84
C ARG A 155 -5.42 -13.93 -2.58
N THR A 156 -5.35 -14.61 -1.43
CA THR A 156 -4.27 -15.57 -1.14
C THR A 156 -4.46 -16.87 -1.91
N ALA A 157 -3.49 -17.78 -1.83
CA ALA A 157 -3.61 -19.12 -2.41
C ALA A 157 -4.79 -19.92 -1.83
N GLU A 158 -5.16 -19.66 -0.56
CA GLU A 158 -6.33 -20.23 0.10
C GLU A 158 -7.65 -19.52 -0.24
N GLY A 159 -7.60 -18.46 -1.07
CA GLY A 159 -8.76 -17.69 -1.51
C GLY A 159 -9.24 -16.61 -0.52
N MET A 160 -8.51 -16.40 0.59
CA MET A 160 -8.85 -15.36 1.56
C MET A 160 -8.73 -13.98 0.90
N PHE A 161 -9.74 -13.14 1.12
CA PHE A 161 -9.72 -11.74 0.66
C PHE A 161 -8.87 -10.91 1.61
N CYS A 162 -7.78 -10.33 1.13
CA CYS A 162 -6.85 -9.56 1.92
C CYS A 162 -6.67 -8.16 1.34
N ARG A 163 -6.44 -7.19 2.24
CA ARG A 163 -6.24 -5.79 1.93
C ARG A 163 -4.96 -5.29 2.58
N GLU A 164 -4.10 -4.69 1.77
CA GLU A 164 -2.90 -4.00 2.18
C GLU A 164 -3.20 -2.52 2.35
N TYR A 165 -2.76 -1.96 3.47
CA TYR A 165 -3.05 -0.58 3.81
C TYR A 165 -1.96 0.01 4.71
N GLU A 166 -1.87 1.34 4.70
CA GLU A 166 -1.01 2.12 5.57
C GLU A 166 -1.84 2.92 6.55
N THR A 167 -1.37 3.03 7.79
CA THR A 167 -1.84 4.05 8.74
C THR A 167 -0.69 4.95 9.13
N ALA A 168 -0.87 6.26 9.01
CA ALA A 168 0.10 7.28 9.38
C ALA A 168 -0.41 8.15 10.53
N GLN A 169 0.48 8.43 11.49
CA GLN A 169 0.26 9.41 12.55
C GLN A 169 1.60 10.03 12.96
N ASP A 170 1.69 11.36 12.92
CA ASP A 170 2.93 12.09 13.13
C ASP A 170 4.07 11.56 12.22
N ALA A 171 5.18 11.12 12.81
CA ALA A 171 6.32 10.54 12.11
C ALA A 171 6.23 9.01 11.99
N ARG A 172 5.10 8.38 12.35
CA ARG A 172 4.95 6.93 12.39
C ARG A 172 4.03 6.47 11.27
N VAL A 173 4.53 5.58 10.42
CA VAL A 173 3.75 4.89 9.39
C VAL A 173 3.71 3.41 9.73
N THR A 174 2.55 2.77 9.60
CA THR A 174 2.42 1.31 9.78
C THR A 174 1.83 0.72 8.52
N VAL A 175 2.60 -0.13 7.84
CA VAL A 175 2.13 -0.93 6.71
C VAL A 175 1.53 -2.21 7.27
N SER A 176 0.30 -2.53 6.87
CA SER A 176 -0.45 -3.66 7.39
C SER A 176 -1.11 -4.45 6.28
N VAL A 177 -1.32 -5.75 6.53
CA VAL A 177 -2.24 -6.57 5.74
C VAL A 177 -3.30 -7.13 6.68
N ALA A 178 -4.57 -6.94 6.33
CA ALA A 178 -5.70 -7.59 6.98
C ALA A 178 -6.42 -8.51 6.00
N CYS A 179 -6.81 -9.69 6.45
CA CYS A 179 -7.57 -10.65 5.67
C CYS A 179 -8.95 -10.88 6.31
N ARG A 180 -9.97 -11.06 5.47
CA ARG A 180 -11.32 -11.36 5.90
C ARG A 180 -11.51 -12.88 6.02
N ASP A 181 -11.90 -13.32 7.20
CA ASP A 181 -12.36 -14.68 7.49
C ASP A 181 -13.81 -14.69 7.96
N ASP A 182 -14.33 -15.86 8.36
CA ASP A 182 -15.70 -16.03 8.85
C ASP A 182 -16.01 -15.19 10.12
N GLY A 183 -14.98 -14.80 10.87
CA GLY A 183 -15.06 -13.96 12.07
C GLY A 183 -14.85 -12.47 11.80
N GLY A 184 -14.64 -12.08 10.55
CA GLY A 184 -14.41 -10.70 10.12
C GLY A 184 -12.96 -10.43 9.73
N TRP A 185 -12.55 -9.17 9.80
CA TRP A 185 -11.18 -8.78 9.48
C TRP A 185 -10.19 -9.20 10.56
N GLN A 186 -9.07 -9.80 10.15
CA GLN A 186 -7.93 -10.13 11.00
C GLN A 186 -6.66 -9.56 10.41
N ARG A 187 -5.89 -8.82 11.21
CA ARG A 187 -4.57 -8.33 10.80
C ARG A 187 -3.59 -9.50 10.76
N GLN A 188 -3.03 -9.78 9.60
CA GLN A 188 -2.07 -10.88 9.37
C GLN A 188 -0.62 -10.40 9.31
N PHE A 189 -0.42 -9.12 9.01
CA PHE A 189 0.89 -8.50 8.94
C PHE A 189 0.80 -7.06 9.45
N ALA A 190 1.85 -6.62 10.15
CA ALA A 190 2.10 -5.21 10.39
C ALA A 190 3.59 -4.96 10.55
N SER A 191 4.08 -3.91 9.89
CA SER A 191 5.42 -3.39 10.05
C SER A 191 5.35 -1.90 10.32
N VAL A 192 6.07 -1.46 11.34
CA VAL A 192 6.11 -0.07 11.77
C VAL A 192 7.37 0.57 11.23
N MET A 193 7.20 1.74 10.64
CA MET A 193 8.26 2.61 10.17
C MET A 193 8.16 3.96 10.88
N THR A 194 9.32 4.55 11.15
CA THR A 194 9.40 5.90 11.71
C THR A 194 10.20 6.76 10.73
N ALA A 195 9.65 7.92 10.37
CA ALA A 195 10.35 8.89 9.54
C ALA A 195 11.66 9.28 10.21
N THR A 196 12.76 9.16 9.46
CA THR A 196 14.07 9.66 9.86
C THR A 196 14.36 10.88 9.01
N ASP A 197 14.68 12.00 9.64
CA ASP A 197 14.92 13.29 8.97
C ASP A 197 13.77 13.77 8.04
N GLY A 198 12.53 13.43 8.39
CA GLY A 198 11.35 13.81 7.60
C GLY A 198 11.16 13.02 6.31
N TYR A 199 11.93 11.95 6.11
CA TYR A 199 11.81 11.04 4.98
C TYR A 199 11.30 9.66 5.43
N VAL A 200 10.30 9.14 4.72
CA VAL A 200 9.81 7.77 4.79
C VAL A 200 9.89 7.20 3.38
N PRO A 201 10.66 6.11 3.12
CA PRO A 201 10.65 5.47 1.82
C PRO A 201 9.27 4.89 1.52
N ALA A 202 8.76 5.10 0.30
CA ALA A 202 7.46 4.59 -0.14
C ALA A 202 7.35 3.05 -0.13
N SER A 203 8.48 2.34 -0.18
CA SER A 203 8.51 0.87 -0.14
C SER A 203 8.80 0.31 1.24
N GLY A 204 9.20 1.15 2.20
CA GLY A 204 10.05 0.73 3.30
C GLY A 204 11.18 -0.21 2.86
N ASP A 205 11.82 -0.87 3.82
CA ASP A 205 12.59 -2.08 3.56
C ASP A 205 11.76 -3.24 4.10
N ILE A 206 10.63 -3.51 3.44
CA ILE A 206 9.68 -4.52 3.92
C ILE A 206 9.89 -5.83 3.17
N ALA A 207 11.13 -6.30 3.09
CA ALA A 207 11.43 -7.69 2.74
C ALA A 207 10.53 -8.67 3.52
N ALA A 208 10.15 -8.31 4.74
CA ALA A 208 9.19 -9.07 5.55
C ALA A 208 7.76 -9.14 4.97
N LEU A 209 7.29 -8.10 4.27
CA LEU A 209 6.00 -8.05 3.58
C LEU A 209 6.07 -8.84 2.29
N GLU A 210 7.14 -8.65 1.49
CA GLU A 210 7.38 -9.45 0.29
C GLU A 210 7.42 -10.95 0.63
N ASP A 211 8.16 -11.31 1.69
CA ASP A 211 8.20 -12.67 2.20
C ASP A 211 6.83 -13.14 2.69
N TRP A 212 6.02 -12.27 3.30
CA TRP A 212 4.65 -12.61 3.72
C TRP A 212 3.76 -12.89 2.51
N LEU A 213 3.75 -12.01 1.51
CA LEU A 213 2.99 -12.13 0.26
C LEU A 213 3.39 -13.42 -0.48
N ALA A 214 4.69 -13.70 -0.58
CA ALA A 214 5.20 -14.91 -1.22
C ALA A 214 4.80 -16.18 -0.47
N ARG A 215 4.85 -16.17 0.88
CA ARG A 215 4.45 -17.33 1.70
C ARG A 215 2.95 -17.62 1.66
N THR A 216 2.11 -16.59 1.62
CA THR A 216 0.64 -16.75 1.54
C THR A 216 0.15 -16.97 0.12
N GLY A 217 1.04 -16.84 -0.87
CA GLY A 217 0.67 -16.93 -2.29
C GLY A 217 -0.35 -15.87 -2.68
N ALA A 218 -0.16 -14.64 -2.20
CA ALA A 218 -0.95 -13.50 -2.63
C ALA A 218 -0.88 -13.38 -4.16
N GLY A 219 -2.06 -13.36 -4.80
CA GLY A 219 -2.18 -13.15 -6.23
C GLY A 219 -1.94 -11.69 -6.62
N ASP A 220 -2.13 -11.40 -7.90
CA ASP A 220 -2.09 -10.03 -8.40
C ASP A 220 -3.15 -9.16 -7.72
N PRO A 221 -2.90 -7.85 -7.55
CA PRO A 221 -3.93 -6.91 -7.10
C PRO A 221 -5.21 -7.03 -7.93
N LEU A 222 -6.35 -7.02 -7.24
CA LEU A 222 -7.66 -7.08 -7.87
C LEU A 222 -7.90 -5.83 -8.72
N THR A 223 -8.68 -6.02 -9.78
CA THR A 223 -9.26 -4.90 -10.50
C THR A 223 -10.25 -4.16 -9.58
N PRO A 224 -10.54 -2.86 -9.83
CA PRO A 224 -11.56 -2.14 -9.06
C PRO A 224 -12.93 -2.83 -9.09
N GLU A 225 -13.28 -3.50 -10.19
CA GLU A 225 -14.54 -4.24 -10.34
C GLU A 225 -14.57 -5.50 -9.45
N ASP A 226 -13.49 -6.28 -9.45
CA ASP A 226 -13.37 -7.48 -8.62
C ASP A 226 -13.27 -7.15 -7.13
N GLU A 227 -12.60 -6.05 -6.78
CA GLU A 227 -12.56 -5.53 -5.41
C GLU A 227 -13.95 -5.13 -4.93
N ALA A 228 -14.70 -4.35 -5.71
CA ALA A 228 -16.04 -3.93 -5.34
C ALA A 228 -16.99 -5.14 -5.15
N ALA A 229 -16.84 -6.18 -5.97
CA ALA A 229 -17.57 -7.43 -5.79
C ALA A 229 -17.20 -8.11 -4.46
N ALA A 230 -15.90 -8.26 -4.16
CA ALA A 230 -15.43 -8.89 -2.93
C ALA A 230 -15.82 -8.12 -1.64
N LEU A 231 -15.91 -6.78 -1.70
CA LEU A 231 -16.39 -5.95 -0.59
C LEU A 231 -17.89 -6.10 -0.34
N SER A 232 -18.66 -6.54 -1.35
CA SER A 232 -20.12 -6.73 -1.24
C SER A 232 -20.57 -8.13 -0.81
N GLU A 233 -19.63 -9.10 -0.77
CA GLU A 233 -19.82 -10.47 -0.25
C GLU A 233 -19.93 -10.49 1.27
#